data_AF-A0A1I7YM43-F1
#
_entry.id   AF-A0A1I7YM43-F1
#
_cell.length_a   1.000
_cell.length_b   1.000
_cell.length_c   1.000
_cell.angle_alpha   90.00
_cell.angle_beta   90.00
_cell.angle_gamma   90.00
#
_symmetry.space_group_name_H-M   'P 1'
#
loop_
_entity.id
_entity.type
_entity.pdbx_description
1 polymer ?
#
loop_
_entity_poly.entity_id
_entity_poly.type
_entity_poly.pdbx_seq_one_letter_code
_entity_poly.pdbx_strand_id
1 'polypeptide(L)'
;MKCSQDSLAFGGAHISPLFSTGNKNVTLTCSAKKEEFAFFTFNNNNDRKLTTRTSAKTVLQCVDGKWKSAELDYPVTKVTCGEEVKCKACSLETLKAKTRGSLKHESTECFNATLTCTKNETLLLNGKLQTEPSVSFFCEGSDGWVTRIKETGVALQSAQCVPKNSDTLCNTENIRRNRTGPGTIKEYRSEWTLSCPPKENKFVHFSVNGMQVTNRSREEQFLDLHCSDNKWMFNNGEVTLNVTDVDCKYEGCRTNKIVFRICNI
;
A
#
# COMPACT_ATOMS: atom_id res chain seq x y z
N MET A 1 45.35 1.37 29.78
CA MET A 1 45.61 1.34 28.31
C MET A 1 44.93 2.56 27.68
N LYS A 2 45.55 3.20 26.69
CA LYS A 2 45.00 4.39 25.99
C LYS A 2 44.47 3.97 24.62
N CYS A 3 43.37 4.55 24.17
CA CYS A 3 42.88 4.36 22.81
C CYS A 3 43.75 5.18 21.84
N SER A 4 43.99 4.64 20.65
CA SER A 4 44.62 5.36 19.55
C SER A 4 43.55 5.97 18.65
N GLN A 5 43.89 7.03 17.92
CA GLN A 5 43.04 7.55 16.85
C GLN A 5 42.94 6.51 15.72
N ASP A 6 44.03 5.79 15.44
CA ASP A 6 44.08 4.76 14.39
C ASP A 6 43.25 3.51 14.72
N SER A 7 42.81 3.35 15.98
CA SER A 7 41.99 2.19 16.38
C SER A 7 40.50 2.36 16.08
N LEU A 8 40.12 3.48 15.45
CA LEU A 8 38.74 3.79 15.06
C LEU A 8 38.69 4.14 13.57
N ALA A 9 38.13 3.26 12.76
CA ALA A 9 37.95 3.49 11.34
C ALA A 9 36.70 4.35 11.07
N PHE A 10 36.81 5.28 10.13
CA PHE A 10 35.72 6.14 9.69
C PHE A 10 35.32 5.82 8.25
N GLY A 11 34.01 5.75 7.99
CA GLY A 11 33.45 5.56 6.65
C GLY A 11 32.35 6.60 6.35
N GLY A 12 32.14 6.87 5.06
CA GLY A 12 31.19 7.88 4.58
C GLY A 12 31.82 9.27 4.42
N ALA A 13 31.21 10.12 3.56
CA ALA A 13 31.82 11.37 3.11
C ALA A 13 31.70 12.54 4.12
N HIS A 14 30.92 12.39 5.20
CA HIS A 14 30.49 13.52 6.02
C HIS A 14 30.62 13.27 7.54
N ILE A 15 31.60 12.46 7.94
CA ILE A 15 31.96 12.25 9.34
C ILE A 15 33.12 13.15 9.77
N SER A 16 32.91 13.90 10.86
CA SER A 16 33.88 14.82 11.43
C SER A 16 34.20 14.41 12.87
N PRO A 17 35.32 13.70 13.11
CA PRO A 17 35.76 13.33 14.45
C PRO A 17 36.50 14.47 15.14
N LEU A 18 36.22 14.67 16.44
CA LEU A 18 36.91 15.61 17.31
C LEU A 18 37.37 14.90 18.59
N PHE A 19 38.66 14.59 18.66
CA PHE A 19 39.27 13.92 19.81
C PHE A 19 39.58 14.91 20.93
N SER A 20 39.30 14.52 22.18
CA SER A 20 39.68 15.31 23.35
C SER A 20 41.16 15.17 23.67
N THR A 21 41.72 16.14 24.41
CA THR A 21 43.11 16.09 24.88
C THR A 21 43.37 14.79 25.64
N GLY A 22 44.35 14.01 25.16
CA GLY A 22 44.70 12.70 25.71
C GLY A 22 43.84 11.53 25.23
N ASN A 23 43.04 11.71 24.17
CA ASN A 23 42.22 10.67 23.51
C ASN A 23 41.29 9.93 24.48
N LYS A 24 40.77 10.62 25.50
CA LYS A 24 39.81 10.03 26.44
C LYS A 24 38.44 9.88 25.80
N ASN A 25 38.04 10.86 25.00
CA ASN A 25 36.76 10.90 24.30
C ASN A 25 36.98 11.28 22.84
N VAL A 26 36.08 10.85 21.98
CA VAL A 26 35.93 11.39 20.63
C VAL A 26 34.47 11.78 20.41
N THR A 27 34.26 13.02 19.99
CA THR A 27 32.95 13.51 19.55
C THR A 27 32.87 13.30 18.04
N LEU A 28 31.82 12.63 17.59
CA LEU A 28 31.59 12.36 16.17
C LEU A 28 30.38 13.16 15.72
N THR A 29 30.54 13.87 14.61
CA THR A 29 29.44 14.54 13.92
C THR A 29 29.30 13.92 12.54
N CYS A 30 28.10 13.46 12.19
CA CYS A 30 27.72 13.03 10.85
C CYS A 30 26.78 14.09 10.30
N SER A 31 27.19 14.77 9.23
CA SER A 31 26.33 15.74 8.55
C SER A 31 25.73 15.10 7.32
N ALA A 32 24.47 15.44 7.02
CA ALA A 32 23.87 15.06 5.75
C ALA A 32 23.68 16.32 4.90
N LYS A 33 23.50 16.15 3.59
CA LYS A 33 23.08 17.27 2.73
C LYS A 33 21.72 17.81 3.20
N LYS A 34 21.40 19.04 2.79
CA LYS A 34 20.11 19.66 3.11
C LYS A 34 18.98 18.68 2.78
N GLU A 35 18.04 18.54 3.71
CA GLU A 35 16.84 17.69 3.60
C GLU A 35 17.07 16.18 3.74
N GLU A 36 18.31 15.74 4.00
CA GLU A 36 18.63 14.34 4.29
C GLU A 36 18.77 14.08 5.81
N PHE A 37 18.62 12.81 6.18
CA PHE A 37 18.85 12.35 7.55
C PHE A 37 20.28 11.85 7.67
N ALA A 38 20.95 12.34 8.70
CA ALA A 38 22.24 11.84 9.11
C ALA A 38 22.02 10.73 10.14
N PHE A 39 22.75 9.62 10.00
CA PHE A 39 22.76 8.55 10.99
C PHE A 39 24.13 7.91 11.10
N PHE A 40 24.39 7.24 12.22
CA PHE A 40 25.57 6.41 12.40
C PHE A 40 25.24 4.93 12.26
N THR A 41 26.20 4.19 11.71
CA THR A 41 26.28 2.73 11.86
C THR A 41 27.62 2.37 12.47
N PHE A 42 27.61 1.34 13.31
CA PHE A 42 28.78 0.92 14.09
C PHE A 42 29.19 -0.49 13.71
N ASN A 43 30.49 -0.72 13.48
CA ASN A 43 31.06 -2.04 13.17
C ASN A 43 30.42 -2.75 11.97
N ASN A 44 29.95 -2.01 10.97
CA ASN A 44 29.15 -2.51 9.82
C ASN A 44 27.81 -3.14 10.22
N ASN A 45 27.30 -2.90 11.42
CA ASN A 45 25.91 -3.23 11.74
C ASN A 45 25.00 -2.26 10.95
N ASN A 46 24.09 -2.82 10.16
CA ASN A 46 23.11 -2.07 9.38
C ASN A 46 22.04 -1.41 10.26
N ASP A 47 21.95 -1.78 11.54
CA ASP A 47 21.10 -1.11 12.52
C ASP A 47 21.54 0.35 12.68
N ARG A 48 20.71 1.24 12.12
CA ARG A 48 20.91 2.68 12.21
C ARG A 48 20.81 3.11 13.67
N LYS A 49 21.76 3.94 14.10
CA LYS A 49 21.78 4.56 15.42
C LYS A 49 21.84 6.06 15.26
N LEU A 50 21.22 6.77 16.22
CA LEU A 50 21.30 8.23 16.34
C LEU A 50 20.90 8.97 15.07
N THR A 51 19.67 8.74 14.63
CA THR A 51 19.09 9.35 13.43
C THR A 51 18.54 10.73 13.75
N THR A 52 19.12 11.77 13.14
CA THR A 52 18.65 13.16 13.32
C THR A 52 18.67 13.92 12.00
N ARG A 53 17.83 14.96 11.92
CA ARG A 53 17.69 15.78 10.71
C ARG A 53 18.98 16.57 10.50
N THR A 54 19.55 16.52 9.29
CA THR A 54 20.76 17.23 8.79
C THR A 54 22.08 17.03 9.55
N SER A 55 22.07 16.62 10.82
CA SER A 55 23.30 16.36 11.58
C SER A 55 23.04 15.45 12.78
N ALA A 56 23.80 14.36 12.89
CA ALA A 56 23.83 13.44 14.02
C ALA A 56 25.13 13.62 14.81
N LYS A 57 25.04 13.58 16.15
CA LYS A 57 26.18 13.74 17.04
C LYS A 57 26.21 12.63 18.08
N THR A 58 27.39 12.06 18.30
CA THR A 58 27.61 11.06 19.35
C THR A 58 28.98 11.25 20.01
N VAL A 59 29.17 10.64 21.17
CA VAL A 59 30.45 10.65 21.89
C VAL A 59 30.84 9.22 22.20
N LEU A 60 32.05 8.83 21.78
CA LEU A 60 32.67 7.58 22.21
C LEU A 60 33.69 7.88 23.31
N GLN A 61 33.67 7.04 24.35
CA GLN A 61 34.62 7.10 25.46
C GLN A 61 35.63 5.96 25.34
N CYS A 62 36.88 6.25 25.68
CA CYS A 62 37.91 5.23 25.78
C CYS A 62 37.85 4.54 27.14
N VAL A 63 37.40 3.28 27.17
CA VAL A 63 37.30 2.46 28.37
C VAL A 63 38.10 1.18 28.14
N ASP A 64 39.09 0.93 29.00
CA ASP A 64 39.98 -0.24 28.91
C ASP A 64 40.69 -0.39 27.55
N GLY A 65 41.07 0.75 26.94
CA GLY A 65 41.72 0.78 25.63
C GLY A 65 40.79 0.51 24.44
N LYS A 66 39.46 0.50 24.64
CA LYS A 66 38.46 0.34 23.59
C LYS A 66 37.50 1.53 23.54
N TRP A 67 37.10 1.95 22.35
CA TRP A 67 36.06 2.97 22.18
C TRP A 67 34.69 2.36 22.48
N LYS A 68 33.89 3.03 23.31
CA LYS A 68 32.53 2.61 23.65
C LYS A 68 31.55 3.77 23.50
N SER A 69 30.37 3.49 22.96
CA SER A 69 29.22 4.41 23.01
C SER A 69 28.40 4.11 24.26
N ALA A 70 27.74 5.11 24.83
CA ALA A 70 26.78 4.89 25.90
C ALA A 70 25.56 4.05 25.47
N GLU A 71 25.31 3.97 24.16
CA GLU A 71 24.15 3.29 23.57
C GLU A 71 24.44 1.85 23.11
N LEU A 72 25.68 1.39 23.25
CA LEU A 72 26.11 0.09 22.74
C LEU A 72 26.86 -0.69 23.83
N ASP A 73 26.51 -1.96 23.98
CA ASP A 73 27.17 -2.86 24.93
C ASP A 73 28.49 -3.47 24.40
N TYR A 74 28.91 -3.07 23.19
CA TYR A 74 30.07 -3.61 22.50
C TYR A 74 31.07 -2.52 22.09
N PRO A 75 32.37 -2.86 21.99
CA PRO A 75 33.38 -1.90 21.56
C PRO A 75 33.20 -1.49 20.10
N VAL A 76 33.44 -0.22 19.81
CA VAL A 76 33.36 0.37 18.47
C VAL A 76 34.76 0.40 17.85
N THR A 77 34.91 -0.23 16.69
CA THR A 77 36.14 -0.21 15.88
C THR A 77 35.94 0.50 14.55
N LYS A 78 34.68 0.64 14.10
CA LYS A 78 34.33 1.36 12.88
C LYS A 78 33.05 2.16 13.05
N VAL A 79 33.04 3.39 12.55
CA VAL A 79 31.87 4.26 12.48
C VAL A 79 31.67 4.69 11.04
N THR A 80 30.45 4.51 10.52
CA THR A 80 30.09 4.99 9.19
C THR A 80 28.98 6.02 9.31
N CYS A 81 29.17 7.18 8.68
CA CYS A 81 28.13 8.19 8.50
C CYS A 81 27.31 7.83 7.27
N GLY A 82 26.01 7.61 7.47
CA GLY A 82 25.06 7.37 6.41
C GLY A 82 24.19 8.59 6.17
N GLU A 83 23.84 8.79 4.90
CA GLU A 83 22.83 9.75 4.46
C GLU A 83 21.61 8.98 3.97
N GLU A 84 20.41 9.42 4.37
CA GLU A 84 19.17 8.92 3.80
C GLU A 84 18.33 10.06 3.26
N VAL A 85 18.01 9.98 1.97
CA VAL A 85 16.96 10.79 1.36
C VAL A 85 15.63 10.21 1.81
N LYS A 86 14.92 10.95 2.67
CA LYS A 86 13.62 10.56 3.25
C LYS A 86 12.56 10.15 2.22
N CYS A 87 12.76 10.48 0.95
CA CYS A 87 11.75 10.43 -0.08
C CYS A 87 12.16 9.61 -1.33
N LYS A 88 13.22 8.79 -1.27
CA LYS A 88 13.72 8.04 -2.45
C LYS A 88 12.67 7.08 -3.06
N ALA A 89 11.70 6.62 -2.27
CA ALA A 89 10.66 5.71 -2.75
C ALA A 89 9.54 6.41 -3.54
N CYS A 90 9.42 7.74 -3.47
CA CYS A 90 8.34 8.49 -4.09
C CYS A 90 8.86 9.46 -5.14
N SER A 91 8.23 9.44 -6.31
CA SER A 91 8.40 10.47 -7.34
C SER A 91 7.05 11.00 -7.79
N LEU A 92 7.02 12.21 -8.36
CA LEU A 92 5.78 12.73 -8.97
C LEU A 92 5.23 11.79 -10.05
N GLU A 93 6.10 11.09 -10.78
CA GLU A 93 5.70 10.09 -11.78
C GLU A 93 4.97 8.91 -11.13
N THR A 94 5.50 8.36 -10.02
CA THR A 94 4.83 7.28 -9.28
C THR A 94 3.49 7.72 -8.69
N LEU A 95 3.33 9.00 -8.34
CA LEU A 95 2.05 9.55 -7.92
C LEU A 95 1.08 9.65 -9.09
N LYS A 96 1.52 10.25 -10.21
CA LYS A 96 0.72 10.40 -11.43
C LYS A 96 0.23 9.06 -11.96
N ALA A 97 1.00 7.99 -11.80
CA ALA A 97 0.55 6.63 -12.15
C ALA A 97 -0.62 6.13 -11.29
N LYS A 98 -0.77 6.64 -10.07
CA LYS A 98 -1.85 6.28 -9.12
C LYS A 98 -2.99 7.29 -9.10
N THR A 99 -2.80 8.48 -9.66
CA THR A 99 -3.77 9.57 -9.58
C THR A 99 -4.29 10.02 -10.94
N ARG A 100 -5.59 10.29 -11.07
CA ARG A 100 -6.16 10.96 -12.26
C ARG A 100 -6.81 12.28 -11.87
N GLY A 101 -6.26 13.38 -12.40
CA GLY A 101 -6.76 14.73 -12.20
C GLY A 101 -5.64 15.74 -11.98
N SER A 102 -6.03 16.96 -11.62
CA SER A 102 -5.09 18.08 -11.43
C SER A 102 -4.38 17.97 -10.07
N LEU A 103 -3.09 17.63 -10.12
CA LEU A 103 -2.21 17.65 -8.95
C LEU A 103 -1.54 19.01 -8.80
N LYS A 104 -1.63 19.58 -7.61
CA LYS A 104 -0.82 20.73 -7.20
C LYS A 104 0.31 20.23 -6.30
N HIS A 105 1.55 20.45 -6.74
CA HIS A 105 2.73 20.14 -5.94
C HIS A 105 3.00 21.30 -4.96
N GLU A 106 3.30 20.97 -3.70
CA GLU A 106 3.29 21.95 -2.60
C GLU A 106 4.61 22.10 -1.84
N SER A 107 5.63 21.25 -2.01
CA SER A 107 6.84 21.37 -1.18
C SER A 107 8.14 20.94 -1.84
N THR A 108 9.22 21.48 -1.28
CA THR A 108 10.62 21.24 -1.64
C THR A 108 11.29 20.10 -0.84
N GLU A 109 10.72 19.64 0.29
CA GLU A 109 11.42 18.75 1.23
C GLU A 109 11.14 17.25 1.00
N CYS A 110 9.88 16.82 1.18
CA CYS A 110 9.40 15.53 0.69
C CYS A 110 8.18 15.77 -0.17
N PHE A 111 8.10 15.03 -1.28
CA PHE A 111 6.99 15.18 -2.21
C PHE A 111 5.66 15.10 -1.46
N ASN A 112 4.99 16.23 -1.40
CA ASN A 112 3.59 16.34 -1.10
C ASN A 112 2.89 16.86 -2.35
N ALA A 113 1.66 16.43 -2.51
CA ALA A 113 0.83 16.88 -3.59
C ALA A 113 -0.61 16.81 -3.15
N THR A 114 -1.40 17.76 -3.63
CA THR A 114 -2.84 17.79 -3.38
C THR A 114 -3.54 17.54 -4.71
N LEU A 115 -4.43 16.54 -4.73
CA LEU A 115 -5.40 16.37 -5.80
C LEU A 115 -6.66 17.15 -5.41
N THR A 116 -7.10 18.05 -6.28
CA THR A 116 -8.33 18.83 -6.07
C THR A 116 -9.26 18.63 -7.27
N CYS A 117 -10.44 18.10 -7.00
CA CYS A 117 -11.49 17.92 -7.98
C CYS A 117 -12.27 19.22 -8.19
N THR A 118 -12.74 19.45 -9.41
CA THR A 118 -13.55 20.62 -9.73
C THR A 118 -14.94 20.53 -9.09
N LYS A 119 -15.70 21.63 -9.11
CA LYS A 119 -17.05 21.67 -8.54
C LYS A 119 -18.02 20.66 -9.15
N ASN A 120 -17.76 20.19 -10.36
CA ASN A 120 -18.58 19.22 -11.09
C ASN A 120 -18.03 17.79 -10.98
N GLU A 121 -17.04 17.57 -10.13
CA GLU A 121 -16.40 16.28 -9.89
C GLU A 121 -16.47 15.90 -8.42
N THR A 122 -16.38 14.60 -8.15
CA THR A 122 -16.23 14.01 -6.83
C THR A 122 -14.90 13.27 -6.78
N LEU A 123 -14.31 13.23 -5.59
CA LEU A 123 -13.07 12.51 -5.34
C LEU A 123 -13.36 11.05 -5.00
N LEU A 124 -12.71 10.15 -5.72
CA LEU A 124 -12.55 8.75 -5.35
C LEU A 124 -11.14 8.52 -4.80
N LEU A 125 -11.05 7.88 -3.65
CA LEU A 125 -9.80 7.52 -3.02
C LEU A 125 -9.83 6.03 -2.67
N ASN A 126 -8.90 5.26 -3.26
CA ASN A 126 -8.86 3.79 -3.18
C ASN A 126 -10.24 3.17 -3.47
N GLY A 127 -10.92 3.66 -4.52
CA GLY A 127 -12.27 3.22 -4.90
C GLY A 127 -13.42 3.78 -4.06
N LYS A 128 -13.16 4.48 -2.95
CA LYS A 128 -14.20 5.02 -2.06
C LYS A 128 -14.48 6.48 -2.32
N LEU A 129 -15.77 6.82 -2.39
CA LEU A 129 -16.24 8.20 -2.48
C LEU A 129 -15.84 8.98 -1.23
N GLN A 130 -15.20 10.13 -1.45
CA GLN A 130 -14.85 11.06 -0.38
C GLN A 130 -15.88 12.19 -0.31
N THR A 131 -16.12 12.68 0.90
CA THR A 131 -16.97 13.85 1.13
C THR A 131 -16.28 15.15 0.72
N GLU A 132 -14.96 15.21 0.94
CA GLU A 132 -14.13 16.33 0.54
C GLU A 132 -13.72 16.21 -0.93
N PRO A 133 -13.71 17.32 -1.70
CA PRO A 133 -13.31 17.33 -3.11
C PRO A 133 -11.78 17.33 -3.29
N SER A 134 -11.01 17.33 -2.20
CA SER A 134 -9.55 17.36 -2.23
C SER A 134 -8.93 16.37 -1.26
N VAL A 135 -7.72 15.93 -1.60
CA VAL A 135 -6.91 15.05 -0.76
C VAL A 135 -5.43 15.37 -0.93
N SER A 136 -4.71 15.40 0.18
CA SER A 136 -3.25 15.54 0.20
C SER A 136 -2.58 14.18 0.33
N PHE A 137 -1.49 14.02 -0.41
CA PHE A 137 -0.62 12.87 -0.38
C PHE A 137 0.74 13.27 0.18
N PHE A 138 1.33 12.35 0.94
CA PHE A 138 2.63 12.51 1.58
C PHE A 138 3.49 11.30 1.23
N CYS A 139 4.76 11.52 0.97
CA CYS A 139 5.71 10.43 0.91
C CYS A 139 6.18 10.05 2.33
N GLU A 140 5.91 8.82 2.75
CA GLU A 140 6.40 8.27 4.02
C GLU A 140 7.46 7.19 3.77
N GLY A 141 8.69 7.61 3.43
CA GLY A 141 9.86 6.72 3.39
C GLY A 141 9.64 5.46 2.55
N SER A 142 9.80 4.28 3.15
CA SER A 142 9.61 2.98 2.50
C SER A 142 8.14 2.64 2.18
N ASP A 143 7.18 3.25 2.86
CA ASP A 143 5.75 2.95 2.71
C ASP A 143 5.14 3.61 1.46
N GLY A 144 5.94 4.46 0.79
CA GLY A 144 5.58 5.11 -0.45
C GLY A 144 4.58 6.25 -0.23
N TRP A 145 3.66 6.42 -1.19
CA TRP A 145 2.62 7.44 -1.11
C TRP A 145 1.53 7.03 -0.13
N VAL A 146 1.28 7.89 0.85
CA VAL A 146 0.19 7.75 1.82
C VAL A 146 -0.72 8.97 1.79
N THR A 147 -1.91 8.81 2.33
CA THR A 147 -2.86 9.90 2.60
C THR A 147 -3.40 9.77 4.01
N ARG A 148 -3.87 10.87 4.60
CA ARG A 148 -4.40 10.88 5.96
C ARG A 148 -5.91 11.00 5.93
N ILE A 149 -6.60 9.95 6.37
CA ILE A 149 -8.05 9.93 6.53
C ILE A 149 -8.32 9.88 8.04
N LYS A 150 -8.93 10.93 8.60
CA LYS A 150 -9.22 11.03 10.05
C LYS A 150 -7.99 10.65 10.91
N GLU A 151 -6.87 11.30 10.62
CA GLU A 151 -5.56 11.13 11.29
C GLU A 151 -4.87 9.78 11.07
N THR A 152 -5.51 8.82 10.41
CA THR A 152 -4.91 7.53 10.07
C THR A 152 -4.21 7.60 8.72
N GLY A 153 -2.94 7.19 8.67
CA GLY A 153 -2.20 7.00 7.43
C GLY A 153 -2.71 5.80 6.66
N VAL A 154 -3.10 6.00 5.40
CA VAL A 154 -3.59 4.95 4.50
C VAL A 154 -2.72 4.94 3.26
N ALA A 155 -2.21 3.76 2.89
CA ALA A 155 -1.42 3.59 1.67
C ALA A 155 -2.25 3.93 0.42
N LEU A 156 -1.67 4.71 -0.48
CA LEU A 156 -2.30 5.10 -1.73
C LEU A 156 -2.25 3.95 -2.74
N GLN A 157 -3.41 3.45 -3.12
CA GLN A 157 -3.59 2.53 -4.24
C GLN A 157 -4.04 3.29 -5.48
N SER A 158 -5.08 4.13 -5.35
CA SER A 158 -5.59 4.97 -6.44
C SER A 158 -6.27 6.24 -5.91
N ALA A 159 -6.25 7.32 -6.67
CA ALA A 159 -7.11 8.49 -6.43
C ALA A 159 -7.54 9.13 -7.74
N GLN A 160 -8.80 9.54 -7.88
CA GLN A 160 -9.25 10.17 -9.11
C GLN A 160 -10.42 11.12 -8.92
N CYS A 161 -10.43 12.17 -9.71
CA CYS A 161 -11.60 13.03 -9.88
C CYS A 161 -12.49 12.48 -10.97
N VAL A 162 -13.78 12.35 -10.66
CA VAL A 162 -14.79 11.78 -11.56
C VAL A 162 -16.04 12.67 -11.55
N PRO A 163 -16.77 12.84 -12.66
CA PRO A 163 -17.93 13.74 -12.70
C PRO A 163 -18.99 13.42 -11.62
N LYS A 164 -19.58 14.44 -10.98
CA LYS A 164 -20.63 14.31 -9.93
C LYS A 164 -21.89 13.62 -10.43
N ASN A 165 -22.24 13.83 -11.70
CA ASN A 165 -23.39 13.21 -12.35
C ASN A 165 -23.08 11.80 -12.85
N SER A 166 -21.93 11.24 -12.44
CA SER A 166 -21.65 9.83 -12.59
C SER A 166 -22.47 9.07 -11.54
N ASP A 167 -23.77 8.88 -11.80
CA ASP A 167 -24.58 7.79 -11.21
C ASP A 167 -24.01 6.38 -11.54
N THR A 168 -22.84 6.32 -12.14
CA THR A 168 -22.23 5.19 -12.82
C THR A 168 -20.78 4.95 -12.38
N LEU A 169 -20.38 5.29 -11.15
CA LEU A 169 -19.17 4.64 -10.63
C LEU A 169 -19.55 3.17 -10.36
N CYS A 170 -18.71 2.23 -10.79
CA CYS A 170 -18.88 0.81 -10.48
C CYS A 170 -18.80 0.58 -8.97
N ASN A 171 -19.87 0.92 -8.27
CA ASN A 171 -20.10 0.66 -6.87
C ASN A 171 -20.85 -0.66 -6.82
N THR A 172 -20.47 -1.54 -5.89
CA THR A 172 -21.17 -2.81 -5.70
C THR A 172 -22.57 -2.65 -5.11
N GLU A 173 -22.92 -1.46 -4.63
CA GLU A 173 -24.30 -1.07 -4.30
C GLU A 173 -25.19 -0.92 -5.55
N ASN A 174 -24.59 -0.66 -6.72
CA ASN A 174 -25.32 -0.50 -7.99
C ASN A 174 -25.67 -1.83 -8.66
N ILE A 175 -25.05 -2.94 -8.24
CA ILE A 175 -25.48 -4.28 -8.65
C ILE A 175 -26.67 -4.65 -7.78
N ARG A 176 -27.86 -4.76 -8.39
CA ARG A 176 -29.01 -5.35 -7.67
C ARG A 176 -28.63 -6.80 -7.34
N ARG A 177 -28.60 -7.09 -6.05
CA ARG A 177 -28.39 -8.43 -5.53
C ARG A 177 -29.72 -8.92 -5.02
N ASN A 178 -30.14 -10.08 -5.48
CA ASN A 178 -31.25 -10.75 -4.86
C ASN A 178 -30.82 -11.15 -3.43
N ARG A 179 -31.37 -10.47 -2.41
CA ARG A 179 -30.99 -10.61 -0.97
C ARG A 179 -31.16 -12.02 -0.41
N THR A 180 -31.68 -12.95 -1.19
CA THR A 180 -31.97 -14.33 -0.80
C THR A 180 -30.82 -15.31 -1.11
N GLY A 181 -29.78 -14.88 -1.83
CA GLY A 181 -28.60 -15.70 -2.15
C GLY A 181 -27.41 -15.47 -1.21
N PRO A 182 -26.70 -16.52 -0.74
CA PRO A 182 -25.51 -16.39 0.11
C PRO A 182 -24.24 -16.14 -0.71
N GLY A 183 -24.23 -15.11 -1.56
CA GLY A 183 -23.04 -14.72 -2.31
C GLY A 183 -22.10 -13.90 -1.44
N THR A 184 -20.85 -14.36 -1.26
CA THR A 184 -19.77 -13.56 -0.67
C THR A 184 -19.03 -12.81 -1.77
N ILE A 185 -18.73 -11.54 -1.52
CA ILE A 185 -17.99 -10.70 -2.46
C ILE A 185 -16.58 -10.48 -1.92
N LYS A 186 -15.57 -10.69 -2.77
CA LYS A 186 -14.18 -10.36 -2.47
C LYS A 186 -13.64 -9.42 -3.55
N GLU A 187 -13.08 -8.29 -3.11
CA GLU A 187 -12.44 -7.31 -3.99
C GLU A 187 -10.96 -7.64 -4.12
N TYR A 188 -10.46 -7.74 -5.35
CA TYR A 188 -9.04 -7.91 -5.66
C TYR A 188 -8.61 -6.89 -6.70
N ARG A 189 -7.87 -5.85 -6.28
CA ARG A 189 -7.09 -4.97 -7.18
C ARG A 189 -7.89 -4.46 -8.40
N SER A 190 -9.05 -3.83 -8.17
CA SER A 190 -10.01 -3.31 -9.18
C SER A 190 -10.81 -4.34 -10.00
N GLU A 191 -10.59 -5.62 -9.75
CA GLU A 191 -11.43 -6.72 -10.21
C GLU A 191 -12.26 -7.23 -9.03
N TRP A 192 -13.50 -7.62 -9.32
CA TRP A 192 -14.43 -8.10 -8.29
C TRP A 192 -14.79 -9.53 -8.60
N THR A 193 -14.47 -10.43 -7.68
CA THR A 193 -14.86 -11.84 -7.79
C THR A 193 -16.06 -12.07 -6.88
N LEU A 194 -17.18 -12.45 -7.48
CA LEU A 194 -18.34 -12.96 -6.76
C LEU A 194 -18.16 -14.46 -6.53
N SER A 195 -18.47 -14.92 -5.33
CA SER A 195 -18.46 -16.35 -4.99
C SER A 195 -19.87 -16.85 -4.70
N CYS A 196 -20.18 -18.01 -5.25
CA CYS A 196 -21.45 -18.71 -5.12
C CYS A 196 -21.19 -20.09 -4.50
N PRO A 197 -21.23 -20.21 -3.16
CA PRO A 197 -20.96 -21.48 -2.50
C PRO A 197 -22.08 -22.49 -2.80
N PRO A 198 -21.75 -23.79 -2.91
CA PRO A 198 -22.74 -24.82 -3.17
C PRO A 198 -23.64 -25.05 -1.95
N LYS A 199 -24.83 -25.61 -2.19
CA LYS A 199 -25.76 -26.06 -1.14
C LYS A 199 -25.98 -27.56 -1.27
N GLU A 200 -26.22 -28.22 -0.14
CA GLU A 200 -26.42 -29.67 -0.10
C GLU A 200 -27.52 -30.11 -1.07
N ASN A 201 -27.21 -31.12 -1.89
CA ASN A 201 -28.11 -31.69 -2.90
C ASN A 201 -28.64 -30.71 -3.96
N LYS A 202 -27.93 -29.60 -4.20
CA LYS A 202 -28.28 -28.61 -5.23
C LYS A 202 -27.11 -28.32 -6.15
N PHE A 203 -27.41 -28.07 -7.42
CA PHE A 203 -26.47 -27.43 -8.32
C PHE A 203 -26.54 -25.91 -8.14
N VAL A 204 -25.41 -25.24 -8.27
CA VAL A 204 -25.28 -23.79 -8.24
C VAL A 204 -24.81 -23.27 -9.60
N HIS A 205 -25.31 -22.10 -9.97
CA HIS A 205 -24.83 -21.33 -11.13
C HIS A 205 -25.09 -19.84 -10.94
N PHE A 206 -24.36 -19.01 -11.67
CA PHE A 206 -24.62 -17.58 -11.74
C PHE A 206 -25.62 -17.24 -12.84
N SER A 207 -26.50 -16.31 -12.51
CA SER A 207 -27.36 -15.63 -13.47
C SER A 207 -27.03 -14.13 -13.46
N VAL A 208 -26.73 -13.56 -14.63
CA VAL A 208 -26.48 -12.12 -14.83
C VAL A 208 -27.63 -11.54 -15.64
N ASN A 209 -28.32 -10.53 -15.11
CA ASN A 209 -29.53 -9.93 -15.72
C ASN A 209 -30.58 -10.98 -16.13
N GLY A 210 -30.73 -12.06 -15.35
CA GLY A 210 -31.63 -13.18 -15.65
C GLY A 210 -31.11 -14.24 -16.63
N MET A 211 -29.92 -14.08 -17.21
CA MET A 211 -29.28 -15.05 -18.10
C MET A 211 -28.28 -15.92 -17.34
N GLN A 212 -28.36 -17.24 -17.47
CA GLN A 212 -27.35 -18.15 -16.92
C GLN A 212 -26.01 -17.95 -17.64
N VAL A 213 -24.95 -17.63 -16.89
CA VAL A 213 -23.61 -17.33 -17.44
C VAL A 213 -22.53 -18.32 -17.03
N THR A 214 -22.79 -19.17 -16.03
CA THR A 214 -21.92 -20.30 -15.69
C THR A 214 -22.67 -21.62 -15.84
N ASN A 215 -21.93 -22.69 -16.06
CA ASN A 215 -22.49 -24.03 -16.05
C ASN A 215 -22.97 -24.40 -14.63
N ARG A 216 -23.90 -25.35 -14.57
CA ARG A 216 -24.38 -25.91 -13.31
C ARG A 216 -23.26 -26.73 -12.68
N SER A 217 -22.92 -26.44 -11.44
CA SER A 217 -21.88 -27.16 -10.70
C SER A 217 -22.33 -27.56 -9.30
N ARG A 218 -21.72 -28.60 -8.74
CA ARG A 218 -21.82 -28.94 -7.31
C ARG A 218 -20.74 -28.27 -6.47
N GLU A 219 -19.78 -27.63 -7.12
CA GLU A 219 -18.69 -26.91 -6.50
C GLU A 219 -19.02 -25.42 -6.41
N GLU A 220 -18.21 -24.69 -5.64
CA GLU A 220 -18.29 -23.23 -5.60
C GLU A 220 -18.06 -22.66 -7.00
N GLN A 221 -18.83 -21.63 -7.33
CA GLN A 221 -18.70 -20.92 -8.59
C GLN A 221 -18.15 -19.52 -8.33
N PHE A 222 -17.35 -19.04 -9.28
CA PHE A 222 -16.78 -17.71 -9.25
C PHE A 222 -17.22 -16.92 -10.49
N LEU A 223 -17.46 -15.63 -10.32
CA LEU A 223 -17.77 -14.71 -11.41
C LEU A 223 -16.89 -13.47 -11.28
N ASP A 224 -16.02 -13.27 -12.25
CA ASP A 224 -15.14 -12.09 -12.30
C ASP A 224 -15.84 -10.95 -13.04
N LEU A 225 -15.90 -9.81 -12.37
CA LEU A 225 -16.43 -8.55 -12.88
C LEU A 225 -15.31 -7.54 -13.00
N HIS A 226 -15.25 -6.87 -14.15
CA HIS A 226 -14.35 -5.74 -14.37
C HIS A 226 -15.17 -4.47 -14.56
N CYS A 227 -14.66 -3.34 -14.08
CA CYS A 227 -15.30 -2.05 -14.37
C CYS A 227 -14.74 -1.49 -15.68
N SER A 228 -15.61 -1.31 -16.67
CA SER A 228 -15.26 -0.62 -17.93
C SER A 228 -16.33 0.42 -18.24
N ASP A 229 -15.90 1.61 -18.67
CA ASP A 229 -16.80 2.72 -18.99
C ASP A 229 -17.91 2.91 -17.96
N ASN A 230 -17.53 2.90 -16.67
CA ASN A 230 -18.45 3.19 -15.59
C ASN A 230 -19.60 2.15 -15.48
N LYS A 231 -19.35 0.93 -15.95
CA LYS A 231 -20.29 -0.21 -15.89
C LYS A 231 -19.57 -1.46 -15.42
N TRP A 232 -20.25 -2.26 -14.60
CA TRP A 232 -19.78 -3.61 -14.30
C TRP A 232 -19.92 -4.45 -15.55
N MET A 233 -18.84 -5.09 -15.95
CA MET A 233 -18.78 -5.91 -17.15
C MET A 233 -18.37 -7.32 -16.76
N PHE A 234 -19.07 -8.30 -17.33
CA PHE A 234 -18.71 -9.72 -17.27
C PHE A 234 -18.25 -10.13 -18.67
N ASN A 235 -17.16 -10.90 -18.74
CA ASN A 235 -16.67 -11.48 -19.99
C ASN A 235 -16.12 -12.90 -19.73
N ASN A 236 -16.63 -13.90 -20.45
CA ASN A 236 -16.16 -15.29 -20.38
C ASN A 236 -15.48 -15.78 -21.66
N GLY A 237 -15.11 -14.86 -22.56
CA GLY A 237 -14.53 -15.16 -23.88
C GLY A 237 -15.56 -15.35 -24.99
N GLU A 238 -16.79 -15.74 -24.65
CA GLU A 238 -17.88 -15.92 -25.62
C GLU A 238 -18.89 -14.77 -25.58
N VAL A 239 -19.17 -14.24 -24.39
CA VAL A 239 -20.18 -13.20 -24.17
C VAL A 239 -19.59 -12.09 -23.30
N THR A 240 -19.88 -10.84 -23.66
CA THR A 240 -19.62 -9.65 -22.85
C THR A 240 -20.93 -9.00 -22.44
N LEU A 241 -21.18 -8.84 -21.14
CA LEU A 241 -22.44 -8.33 -20.60
C LEU A 241 -22.21 -7.15 -19.66
N ASN A 242 -23.04 -6.10 -19.79
CA ASN A 242 -23.20 -5.07 -18.77
C ASN A 242 -24.03 -5.62 -17.60
N VAL A 243 -23.45 -5.69 -16.42
CA VAL A 243 -23.99 -6.33 -15.23
C VAL A 243 -24.79 -5.32 -14.40
N THR A 244 -26.10 -5.49 -14.39
CA THR A 244 -27.02 -4.66 -13.58
C THR A 244 -27.67 -5.44 -12.44
N ASP A 245 -27.78 -6.76 -12.60
CA ASP A 245 -28.30 -7.70 -11.62
C ASP A 245 -27.47 -8.99 -11.66
N VAL A 246 -27.12 -9.51 -10.49
CA VAL A 246 -26.47 -10.82 -10.36
C VAL A 246 -27.18 -11.63 -9.30
N ASP A 247 -27.49 -12.89 -9.63
CA ASP A 247 -28.11 -13.83 -8.72
C ASP A 247 -27.38 -15.17 -8.69
N CYS A 248 -27.34 -15.75 -7.49
CA CYS A 248 -26.84 -17.08 -7.21
C CYS A 248 -28.01 -18.06 -7.20
N LYS A 249 -28.16 -18.83 -8.29
CA LYS A 249 -29.30 -19.74 -8.44
C LYS A 249 -28.95 -21.13 -7.94
N TYR A 250 -29.89 -21.73 -7.21
CA TYR A 250 -29.77 -23.10 -6.70
C TYR A 250 -30.89 -23.97 -7.24
N GLU A 251 -30.53 -25.04 -7.94
CA GLU A 251 -31.49 -25.98 -8.49
C GLU A 251 -31.35 -27.33 -7.79
N GLY A 252 -32.47 -27.88 -7.30
CA GLY A 252 -32.48 -29.24 -6.75
C GLY A 252 -32.31 -30.29 -7.85
N CYS A 253 -31.70 -31.44 -7.54
CA CYS A 253 -31.79 -32.60 -8.43
C CYS A 253 -33.28 -32.96 -8.58
N ARG A 254 -33.86 -32.77 -9.77
CA ARG A 254 -35.21 -33.27 -10.05
C ARG A 254 -35.19 -34.78 -9.89
N THR A 255 -35.85 -35.30 -8.87
CA THR A 255 -36.13 -36.73 -8.76
C THR A 255 -37.28 -37.03 -9.71
N ASN A 256 -36.95 -37.47 -10.93
CA ASN A 256 -37.97 -38.12 -11.73
C ASN A 256 -38.43 -39.36 -10.95
N LYS A 257 -39.76 -39.53 -10.88
CA LYS A 257 -40.50 -40.38 -9.93
C LYS A 257 -40.27 -41.89 -10.08
N ILE A 258 -39.22 -42.33 -10.75
CA ILE A 258 -38.87 -43.74 -10.94
C ILE A 258 -37.40 -43.91 -10.56
N VAL A 259 -37.21 -44.60 -9.44
CA VAL A 259 -35.99 -45.22 -8.89
C VAL A 259 -34.77 -45.08 -9.79
N PHE A 260 -33.92 -44.10 -9.49
CA PHE A 260 -32.45 -44.15 -9.38
C PHE A 260 -31.98 -42.71 -9.09
N ARG A 261 -31.41 -42.46 -7.91
CA ARG A 261 -30.73 -41.18 -7.61
C ARG A 261 -29.42 -41.15 -8.39
N ILE A 262 -29.50 -40.78 -9.66
CA ILE A 262 -28.33 -40.50 -10.47
C ILE A 262 -28.37 -39.00 -10.76
N CYS A 263 -27.67 -38.23 -9.92
CA CYS A 263 -27.21 -36.91 -10.35
C CYS A 263 -25.86 -37.16 -11.05
N ASN A 264 -25.90 -37.63 -12.30
CA ASN A 264 -24.69 -37.76 -13.10
C ASN A 264 -24.19 -36.36 -13.48
N ILE A 265 -22.88 -36.20 -13.37
CA ILE A 265 -22.06 -35.04 -13.77
C ILE A 265 -22.15 -34.87 -15.28
#